data_AF-W4F1J2-F1
#
_entry.id   AF-W4F1J2-F1
#
_cell.length_a   1.000
_cell.length_b   1.000
_cell.length_c   1.000
_cell.angle_alpha   90.00
_cell.angle_beta   90.00
_cell.angle_gamma   90.00
#
_symmetry.space_group_name_H-M   'P 1'
#
loop_
_entity.id
_entity.type
_entity.pdbx_description
1 polymer ?
#
loop_
_entity_poly.entity_id
_entity_poly.type
_entity_poly.pdbx_seq_one_letter_code
_entity_poly.pdbx_strand_id
1 'polypeptide(L)'
;MKKSGKKLKKGMVMSMVVASTLLLSTLGGVEAQAATNKTQQITKSAAVTQVSATVSKKGVLTYPKKFSMKKVTSELKPEAAKLIKIYGNSLNTGKTTSFNSYVNKHVAEHGKNDYLLGHKYTKDNYSRKIKGMRKVNSKKILSTYSKALNKVSTSKVKVYDTYKGKGFATFTYEYRPKEFDAFGTIAIKFSFTQLKNGKYVLEYLYYL
;
A
#
# COMPACT_ATOMS: atom_id res chain seq x y z
N MET A 1 -30.22 -47.07 4.35
CA MET A 1 -29.03 -46.66 3.55
C MET A 1 -28.99 -45.14 3.41
N LYS A 2 -27.79 -44.56 3.67
CA LYS A 2 -27.28 -43.20 3.35
C LYS A 2 -28.05 -41.95 3.81
N LYS A 3 -27.64 -41.44 4.97
CA LYS A 3 -27.73 -40.01 5.34
C LYS A 3 -26.72 -39.20 4.49
N SER A 4 -27.20 -38.31 3.64
CA SER A 4 -26.38 -37.35 2.88
C SER A 4 -26.15 -36.08 3.72
N GLY A 5 -25.09 -36.11 4.55
CA GLY A 5 -24.58 -34.89 5.19
C GLY A 5 -23.77 -34.06 4.21
N LYS A 6 -24.38 -33.02 3.62
CA LYS A 6 -23.62 -31.95 2.95
C LYS A 6 -22.87 -31.16 4.02
N LYS A 7 -21.56 -31.41 4.15
CA LYS A 7 -20.65 -30.55 4.92
C LYS A 7 -20.59 -29.17 4.26
N LEU A 8 -21.29 -28.19 4.82
CA LEU A 8 -21.02 -26.78 4.57
C LEU A 8 -19.58 -26.49 4.99
N LYS A 9 -18.69 -26.27 4.03
CA LYS A 9 -17.38 -25.65 4.28
C LYS A 9 -17.66 -24.20 4.70
N LYS A 10 -17.81 -23.94 6.00
CA LYS A 10 -17.83 -22.60 6.58
C LYS A 10 -16.45 -21.96 6.34
N GLY A 11 -16.28 -21.29 5.20
CA GLY A 11 -15.22 -20.31 5.03
C GLY A 11 -15.51 -19.15 5.97
N MET A 12 -14.87 -19.15 7.14
CA MET A 12 -14.97 -18.05 8.09
C MET A 12 -14.22 -16.86 7.49
N VAL A 13 -14.95 -15.98 6.79
CA VAL A 13 -14.41 -14.70 6.32
C VAL A 13 -14.15 -13.86 7.57
N MET A 14 -12.88 -13.59 7.87
CA MET A 14 -12.50 -12.75 9.00
C MET A 14 -12.61 -11.30 8.59
N SER A 15 -13.58 -10.57 9.15
CA SER A 15 -13.69 -9.12 9.01
C SER A 15 -12.75 -8.43 9.99
N MET A 16 -11.98 -7.44 9.52
CA MET A 16 -11.32 -6.48 10.41
C MET A 16 -12.27 -5.31 10.68
N VAL A 17 -12.40 -4.92 11.95
CA VAL A 17 -13.09 -3.68 12.31
C VAL A 17 -12.13 -2.53 11.97
N VAL A 18 -12.42 -1.84 10.87
CA VAL A 18 -11.75 -0.59 10.51
C VAL A 18 -12.56 0.56 11.11
N ALA A 19 -12.03 1.18 12.17
CA ALA A 19 -12.58 2.44 12.67
C ALA A 19 -12.30 3.54 11.63
N SER A 20 -13.28 3.80 10.78
CA SER A 20 -13.22 4.82 9.75
C SER A 20 -13.33 6.19 10.40
N THR A 21 -12.25 6.98 10.42
CA THR A 21 -12.39 8.44 10.50
C THR A 21 -12.90 8.91 9.15
N LEU A 22 -14.23 9.05 9.07
CA LEU A 22 -14.98 9.52 7.91
C LEU A 22 -14.56 10.93 7.50
N LEU A 23 -14.24 11.11 6.22
CA LEU A 23 -14.56 12.33 5.48
C LEU A 23 -15.24 11.89 4.18
N LEU A 24 -16.55 12.07 4.15
CA LEU A 24 -17.46 11.78 3.04
C LEU A 24 -17.33 12.84 1.94
N SER A 25 -17.24 12.40 0.69
CA SER A 25 -18.04 12.98 -0.39
C SER A 25 -18.23 11.95 -1.52
N THR A 26 -19.50 11.77 -1.87
CA THR A 26 -20.12 10.87 -2.86
C THR A 26 -19.93 11.44 -4.28
N LEU A 27 -19.94 10.66 -5.38
CA LEU A 27 -21.15 10.21 -6.11
C LEU A 27 -20.76 9.38 -7.36
N GLY A 28 -21.63 8.40 -7.68
CA GLY A 28 -21.92 7.84 -9.02
C GLY A 28 -20.82 6.99 -9.70
N GLY A 29 -21.08 5.90 -10.40
CA GLY A 29 -22.30 5.28 -10.91
C GLY A 29 -21.90 4.03 -11.71
N VAL A 30 -22.87 3.15 -11.91
CA VAL A 30 -22.78 1.75 -12.35
C VAL A 30 -22.48 1.62 -13.85
N GLU A 31 -21.77 0.57 -14.28
CA GLU A 31 -22.27 -0.40 -15.28
C GLU A 31 -21.27 -1.52 -15.59
N ALA A 32 -21.85 -2.70 -15.83
CA ALA A 32 -21.18 -3.97 -16.11
C ALA A 32 -21.38 -4.33 -17.58
N GLN A 33 -20.39 -5.02 -18.18
CA GLN A 33 -20.66 -5.93 -19.30
C GLN A 33 -19.59 -7.02 -19.40
N ALA A 34 -20.06 -8.24 -19.63
CA ALA A 34 -19.31 -9.47 -19.80
C ALA A 34 -19.17 -9.81 -21.29
N ALA A 35 -18.07 -10.50 -21.67
CA ALA A 35 -18.09 -11.79 -22.39
C ALA A 35 -16.73 -12.17 -23.04
N THR A 36 -16.19 -13.31 -22.58
CA THR A 36 -15.55 -14.45 -23.29
C THR A 36 -14.36 -14.35 -24.27
N ASN A 37 -13.32 -15.09 -23.87
CA ASN A 37 -12.52 -16.11 -24.60
C ASN A 37 -11.56 -15.71 -25.74
N LYS A 38 -10.24 -15.92 -25.52
CA LYS A 38 -9.53 -17.15 -25.93
C LYS A 38 -8.09 -17.17 -25.41
N THR A 39 -7.71 -18.35 -24.94
CA THR A 39 -6.39 -18.77 -24.47
C THR A 39 -5.36 -18.71 -25.57
N GLN A 40 -4.21 -18.08 -25.32
CA GLN A 40 -2.94 -18.49 -25.91
C GLN A 40 -1.81 -18.26 -24.92
N GLN A 41 -1.33 -19.39 -24.41
CA GLN A 41 -0.22 -19.53 -23.48
C GLN A 41 1.07 -19.41 -24.28
N ILE A 42 1.80 -18.32 -24.08
CA ILE A 42 3.21 -18.22 -24.47
C ILE A 42 4.00 -17.95 -23.20
N THR A 43 4.57 -19.03 -22.66
CA THR A 43 5.60 -19.00 -21.62
C THR A 43 6.84 -18.30 -22.17
N LYS A 44 6.96 -17.01 -21.89
CA LYS A 44 8.24 -16.31 -21.94
C LYS A 44 8.56 -15.89 -20.51
N SER A 45 9.48 -16.62 -19.89
CA SER A 45 10.08 -16.25 -18.62
C SER A 45 10.82 -14.93 -18.81
N ALA A 46 10.12 -13.83 -18.55
CA ALA A 46 10.75 -12.52 -18.47
C ALA A 46 11.50 -12.49 -17.14
N ALA A 47 12.83 -12.53 -17.22
CA ALA A 47 13.69 -12.11 -16.14
C ALA A 47 13.17 -10.76 -15.63
N VAL A 48 12.66 -10.75 -14.39
CA VAL A 48 12.17 -9.55 -13.73
C VAL A 48 13.40 -8.70 -13.46
N THR A 49 13.80 -7.86 -14.41
CA THR A 49 14.70 -6.75 -14.15
C THR A 49 14.01 -5.90 -13.09
N GLN A 50 14.49 -5.97 -11.85
CA GLN A 50 14.00 -5.11 -10.77
C GLN A 50 14.27 -3.68 -11.19
N VAL A 51 13.26 -2.99 -11.73
CA VAL A 51 13.33 -1.56 -11.99
C VAL A 51 13.30 -0.91 -10.61
N SER A 52 14.48 -0.54 -10.12
CA SER A 52 14.65 0.05 -8.80
C SER A 52 14.24 1.52 -8.84
N ALA A 53 13.50 1.95 -7.82
CA ALA A 53 13.10 3.34 -7.68
C ALA A 53 14.33 4.26 -7.58
N THR A 54 14.27 5.43 -8.21
CA THR A 54 15.39 6.37 -8.22
C THR A 54 15.61 6.97 -6.82
N VAL A 55 16.67 6.51 -6.15
CA VAL A 55 17.08 6.96 -4.81
C VAL A 55 18.15 8.06 -4.95
N SER A 56 17.95 9.19 -4.29
CA SER A 56 18.98 10.25 -4.21
C SER A 56 20.21 9.78 -3.42
N LYS A 57 21.34 10.50 -3.53
CA LYS A 57 22.54 10.24 -2.70
C LYS A 57 22.25 10.21 -1.19
N LYS A 58 21.16 10.86 -0.74
CA LYS A 58 20.70 10.89 0.66
C LYS A 58 19.69 9.79 1.01
N GLY A 59 19.41 8.84 0.11
CA GLY A 59 18.44 7.76 0.35
C GLY A 59 17.00 8.09 -0.04
N VAL A 60 16.66 9.38 -0.16
CA VAL A 60 15.29 9.85 -0.43
C VAL A 60 14.84 9.40 -1.81
N LEU A 61 13.61 8.92 -1.94
CA LEU A 61 13.00 8.57 -3.22
C LEU A 61 12.66 9.83 -4.00
N THR A 62 13.15 9.91 -5.24
CA THR A 62 13.03 11.13 -6.02
C THR A 62 12.89 10.88 -7.52
N TYR A 63 12.18 11.77 -8.21
CA TYR A 63 11.98 11.69 -9.66
C TYR A 63 12.25 13.03 -10.36
N PRO A 64 12.72 13.03 -11.62
CA PRO A 64 12.95 14.26 -12.37
C PRO A 64 11.62 14.96 -12.73
N LYS A 65 11.65 16.25 -13.07
CA LYS A 65 10.45 17.04 -13.46
C LYS A 65 9.56 16.34 -14.49
N LYS A 66 10.18 15.73 -15.51
CA LYS A 66 9.53 15.05 -16.63
C LYS A 66 9.55 13.51 -16.51
N PHE A 67 9.22 12.98 -15.33
CA PHE A 67 9.12 11.52 -15.16
C PHE A 67 7.86 10.92 -15.82
N SER A 68 7.93 9.64 -16.20
CA SER A 68 6.79 8.86 -16.70
C SER A 68 5.99 8.24 -15.56
N MET A 69 4.68 8.52 -15.49
CA MET A 69 3.78 7.95 -14.48
C MET A 69 3.81 6.42 -14.53
N LYS A 70 3.79 5.82 -15.72
CA LYS A 70 3.81 4.35 -15.90
C LYS A 70 5.09 3.73 -15.33
N LYS A 71 6.24 4.35 -15.58
CA LYS A 71 7.55 3.88 -15.07
C LYS A 71 7.62 3.96 -13.55
N VAL A 72 7.26 5.11 -12.98
CA VAL A 72 7.23 5.29 -11.52
C VAL A 72 6.24 4.33 -10.86
N THR A 73 5.11 4.08 -11.51
CA THR A 73 4.11 3.11 -11.02
C THR A 73 4.69 1.70 -10.93
N SER A 74 5.47 1.27 -11.93
CA SER A 74 6.15 -0.03 -11.86
C SER A 74 7.26 -0.07 -10.81
N GLU A 75 8.03 1.01 -10.65
CA GLU A 75 9.15 1.10 -9.70
C GLU A 75 8.71 1.09 -8.23
N LEU A 76 7.58 1.72 -7.91
CA LEU A 76 7.06 1.79 -6.54
C LEU A 76 6.27 0.57 -6.11
N LYS A 77 5.84 -0.28 -7.06
CA LYS A 77 5.10 -1.51 -6.76
C LYS A 77 5.83 -2.48 -5.80
N PRO A 78 7.13 -2.79 -5.99
CA PRO A 78 7.88 -3.59 -5.02
C PRO A 78 8.06 -2.88 -3.66
N GLU A 79 8.19 -1.54 -3.65
CA GLU A 79 8.25 -0.75 -2.42
C GLU A 79 6.94 -0.83 -1.63
N ALA A 80 5.80 -0.77 -2.33
CA ALA A 80 4.49 -0.99 -1.72
C ALA A 80 4.38 -2.38 -1.09
N ALA A 81 4.82 -3.44 -1.80
CA ALA A 81 4.84 -4.81 -1.25
C ALA A 81 5.69 -4.90 0.02
N LYS A 82 6.86 -4.24 0.06
CA LYS A 82 7.72 -4.18 1.24
C LYS A 82 7.03 -3.45 2.41
N LEU A 83 6.43 -2.29 2.15
CA LEU A 83 5.70 -1.53 3.17
C LEU A 83 4.48 -2.28 3.73
N ILE A 84 3.75 -3.03 2.89
CA ILE A 84 2.66 -3.92 3.34
C ILE A 84 3.17 -4.98 4.33
N LYS A 85 4.33 -5.58 4.08
CA LYS A 85 4.95 -6.54 5.02
C LYS A 85 5.34 -5.86 6.33
N ILE A 86 5.94 -4.67 6.25
CA ILE A 86 6.28 -3.86 7.43
C ILE A 86 5.02 -3.58 8.26
N TYR A 87 3.91 -3.21 7.61
CA TYR A 87 2.63 -3.00 8.26
C TYR A 87 2.10 -4.25 8.97
N GLY A 88 2.12 -5.41 8.30
CA GLY A 88 1.77 -6.69 8.92
C GLY A 88 2.61 -6.98 10.17
N ASN A 89 3.91 -6.74 10.12
CA ASN A 89 4.81 -6.96 11.27
C ASN A 89 4.55 -5.97 12.41
N SER A 90 4.29 -4.70 12.10
CA SER A 90 3.93 -3.69 13.09
C SER A 90 2.58 -4.00 13.75
N LEU A 91 1.59 -4.48 13.00
CA LEU A 91 0.31 -4.89 13.58
C LEU A 91 0.47 -6.06 14.56
N ASN A 92 1.35 -7.02 14.27
CA ASN A 92 1.58 -8.17 15.16
C ASN A 92 2.37 -7.79 16.42
N THR A 93 3.43 -7.00 16.26
CA THR A 93 4.38 -6.69 17.35
C THR A 93 4.09 -5.40 18.12
N GLY A 94 3.35 -4.46 17.51
CA GLY A 94 3.21 -3.10 18.01
C GLY A 94 4.41 -2.19 17.76
N LYS A 95 5.51 -2.70 17.18
CA LYS A 95 6.74 -1.94 16.93
C LYS A 95 6.68 -1.27 15.55
N THR A 96 7.15 -0.02 15.47
CA THR A 96 7.21 0.76 14.23
C THR A 96 8.63 0.95 13.68
N THR A 97 9.64 0.31 14.29
CA THR A 97 11.06 0.54 14.00
C THR A 97 11.42 0.37 12.52
N SER A 98 10.98 -0.71 11.87
CA SER A 98 11.25 -0.94 10.44
C SER A 98 10.60 0.10 9.54
N PHE A 99 9.40 0.58 9.91
CA PHE A 99 8.75 1.68 9.18
C PHE A 99 9.50 2.99 9.39
N ASN A 100 9.89 3.31 10.63
CA ASN A 100 10.65 4.53 10.93
C ASN A 100 11.99 4.56 10.18
N SER A 101 12.67 3.41 10.10
CA SER A 101 13.90 3.26 9.30
C SER A 101 13.65 3.49 7.81
N TYR A 102 12.54 2.95 7.28
CA TYR A 102 12.13 3.21 5.90
C TYR A 102 11.90 4.70 5.65
N VAL A 103 11.16 5.38 6.54
CA VAL A 103 10.86 6.81 6.44
C VAL A 103 12.14 7.64 6.49
N ASN A 104 13.03 7.37 7.45
CA ASN A 104 14.31 8.05 7.59
C ASN A 104 15.13 8.01 6.30
N LYS A 105 15.10 6.86 5.62
CA LYS A 105 15.86 6.65 4.40
C LYS A 105 15.17 7.31 3.21
N HIS A 106 13.88 7.10 3.02
CA HIS A 106 13.22 7.30 1.72
C HIS A 106 12.33 8.54 1.62
N VAL A 107 11.90 9.10 2.74
CA VAL A 107 11.01 10.27 2.78
C VAL A 107 11.85 11.53 2.96
N ALA A 108 11.45 12.64 2.34
CA ALA A 108 12.06 13.93 2.55
C ALA A 108 11.85 14.40 4.00
N GLU A 109 12.88 15.02 4.58
CA GLU A 109 12.73 15.69 5.87
C GLU A 109 11.95 16.99 5.69
N HIS A 110 11.26 17.44 6.74
CA HIS A 110 10.68 18.77 6.77
C HIS A 110 11.82 19.79 6.82
N GLY A 111 11.97 20.60 5.79
CA GLY A 111 12.96 21.66 5.75
C GLY A 111 12.45 22.92 6.44
N LYS A 112 13.36 23.73 6.98
CA LYS A 112 13.01 25.01 7.64
C LYS A 112 12.22 25.98 6.73
N ASN A 113 12.34 25.82 5.42
CA ASN A 113 11.77 26.72 4.40
C ASN A 113 10.89 25.99 3.37
N ASP A 114 10.40 24.79 3.69
CA ASP A 114 9.46 24.06 2.84
C ASP A 114 8.18 23.67 3.59
N TYR A 115 7.13 23.37 2.83
CA TYR A 115 5.83 22.96 3.36
C TYR A 115 5.69 21.43 3.43
N LEU A 116 6.81 20.69 3.40
CA LEU A 116 6.76 19.23 3.36
C LEU A 116 6.34 18.68 4.73
N LEU A 117 5.34 17.82 4.78
CA LEU A 117 4.95 17.16 6.02
C LEU A 117 6.07 16.27 6.60
N GLY A 118 6.76 15.54 5.73
CA GLY A 118 8.02 14.86 6.01
C GLY A 118 7.96 13.73 7.04
N HIS A 119 9.12 13.49 7.67
CA HIS A 119 9.35 12.32 8.54
C HIS A 119 8.42 12.25 9.74
N LYS A 120 8.29 13.35 10.49
CA LYS A 120 7.53 13.36 11.76
C LYS A 120 6.06 13.03 11.50
N TYR A 121 5.44 13.74 10.56
CA TYR A 121 4.06 13.48 10.17
C TYR A 121 3.85 12.02 9.74
N THR A 122 4.75 11.51 8.89
CA THR A 122 4.65 10.13 8.37
C THR A 122 4.74 9.09 9.49
N LYS A 123 5.70 9.23 10.41
CA LYS A 123 5.90 8.32 11.54
C LYS A 123 4.75 8.40 12.56
N ASP A 124 4.29 9.60 12.87
CA ASP A 124 3.24 9.83 13.87
C ASP A 124 1.91 9.25 13.41
N ASN A 125 1.51 9.49 12.15
CA ASN A 125 0.29 8.91 11.59
C ASN A 125 0.35 7.39 11.54
N TYR A 126 1.48 6.82 11.11
CA TYR A 126 1.65 5.37 11.12
C TYR A 126 1.57 4.79 12.53
N SER A 127 2.26 5.40 13.50
CA SER A 127 2.22 4.98 14.91
C SER A 127 0.79 5.04 15.47
N ARG A 128 0.04 6.11 15.19
CA ARG A 128 -1.37 6.23 15.58
C ARG A 128 -2.23 5.13 14.95
N LYS A 129 -2.04 4.83 13.67
CA LYS A 129 -2.75 3.75 12.98
C LYS A 129 -2.45 2.39 13.60
N ILE A 130 -1.18 2.07 13.86
CA ILE A 130 -0.80 0.80 14.51
C ILE A 130 -1.41 0.69 15.91
N LYS A 131 -1.35 1.76 16.72
CA LYS A 131 -1.99 1.79 18.05
C LYS A 131 -3.50 1.58 17.97
N GLY A 132 -4.18 2.29 17.06
CA GLY A 132 -5.63 2.18 16.86
C GLY A 132 -6.05 0.77 16.45
N MET A 133 -5.41 0.20 15.42
CA MET A 133 -5.73 -1.15 14.95
C MET A 133 -5.49 -2.21 16.03
N ARG A 134 -4.44 -2.04 16.84
CA ARG A 134 -4.15 -2.94 17.96
C ARG A 134 -5.13 -2.82 19.12
N LYS A 135 -5.70 -1.63 19.33
CA LYS A 135 -6.69 -1.38 20.38
C LYS A 135 -8.03 -2.06 20.06
N VAL A 136 -8.44 -2.05 18.80
CA VAL A 136 -9.78 -2.51 18.40
C VAL A 136 -9.85 -3.96 17.92
N ASN A 137 -8.70 -4.62 17.72
CA ASN A 137 -8.65 -6.01 17.26
C ASN A 137 -7.95 -6.92 18.27
N SER A 138 -8.40 -8.18 18.35
CA SER A 138 -7.73 -9.19 19.18
C SER A 138 -6.35 -9.55 18.63
N LYS A 139 -5.44 -9.98 19.53
CA LYS A 139 -4.10 -10.47 19.14
C LYS A 139 -4.17 -11.59 18.09
N LYS A 140 -5.19 -12.46 18.16
CA LYS A 140 -5.41 -13.55 17.21
C LYS A 140 -5.72 -13.03 15.81
N ILE A 141 -6.64 -12.06 15.68
CA ILE A 141 -6.98 -11.45 14.40
C ILE A 141 -5.75 -10.75 13.79
N LEU A 142 -5.03 -9.98 14.60
CA LEU A 142 -3.83 -9.26 14.16
C LEU A 142 -2.72 -10.22 13.71
N SER A 143 -2.53 -11.34 14.41
CA SER A 143 -1.56 -12.36 14.02
C SER A 143 -1.94 -13.04 12.71
N THR A 144 -3.22 -13.41 12.53
CA THR A 144 -3.71 -13.99 11.27
C THR A 144 -3.56 -13.01 10.11
N TYR A 145 -3.95 -11.75 10.29
CA TYR A 145 -3.83 -10.74 9.26
C TYR A 145 -2.37 -10.43 8.92
N SER A 146 -1.50 -10.33 9.93
CA SER A 146 -0.06 -10.17 9.74
C SER A 146 0.54 -11.29 8.88
N LYS A 147 0.19 -12.56 9.16
CA LYS A 147 0.61 -13.71 8.35
C LYS A 147 0.10 -13.58 6.91
N ALA A 148 -1.13 -13.13 6.71
CA ALA A 148 -1.72 -12.97 5.38
C ALA A 148 -1.08 -11.80 4.58
N LEU A 149 -0.75 -10.69 5.26
CA LEU A 149 0.00 -9.57 4.69
C LEU A 149 1.43 -9.96 4.31
N ASN A 150 2.08 -10.81 5.11
CA ASN A 150 3.44 -11.28 4.81
C ASN A 150 3.54 -12.15 3.55
N LYS A 151 2.42 -12.73 3.07
CA LYS A 151 2.33 -13.46 1.79
C LYS A 151 2.25 -12.54 0.56
N VAL A 152 2.24 -11.23 0.74
CA VAL A 152 2.22 -10.26 -0.37
C VAL A 152 3.47 -10.42 -1.24
N SER A 153 3.27 -10.32 -2.54
CA SER A 153 4.32 -10.26 -3.56
C SER A 153 3.99 -9.12 -4.51
N THR A 154 4.99 -8.62 -5.23
CA THR A 154 4.83 -7.51 -6.17
C THR A 154 3.73 -7.76 -7.21
N SER A 155 3.53 -9.01 -7.65
CA SER A 155 2.47 -9.38 -8.60
C SER A 155 1.06 -9.30 -8.00
N LYS A 156 0.92 -9.49 -6.68
CA LYS A 156 -0.37 -9.43 -5.97
C LYS A 156 -0.77 -8.03 -5.53
N VAL A 157 0.18 -7.09 -5.49
CA VAL A 157 -0.12 -5.68 -5.29
C VAL A 157 -0.85 -5.16 -6.53
N LYS A 158 -1.92 -4.39 -6.35
CA LYS A 158 -2.63 -3.72 -7.43
C LYS A 158 -2.35 -2.22 -7.39
N VAL A 159 -2.38 -1.60 -8.56
CA VAL A 159 -2.42 -0.14 -8.65
C VAL A 159 -3.88 0.24 -8.42
N TYR A 160 -4.14 1.02 -7.38
CA TYR A 160 -5.48 1.49 -7.05
C TYR A 160 -5.78 2.81 -7.74
N ASP A 161 -4.88 3.78 -7.58
CA ASP A 161 -5.02 5.11 -8.17
C ASP A 161 -3.64 5.73 -8.39
N THR A 162 -3.51 6.53 -9.44
CA THR A 162 -2.31 7.33 -9.70
C THR A 162 -2.72 8.68 -10.26
N TYR A 163 -2.14 9.76 -9.71
CA TYR A 163 -2.50 11.11 -10.11
C TYR A 163 -1.26 11.99 -10.18
N LYS A 164 -1.26 12.96 -11.11
CA LYS A 164 -0.22 13.99 -11.22
C LYS A 164 -0.89 15.34 -11.43
N GLY A 165 -0.74 16.21 -10.44
CA GLY A 165 -1.24 17.58 -10.47
C GLY A 165 -0.11 18.59 -10.62
N LYS A 166 -0.47 19.87 -10.55
CA LYS A 166 0.51 20.96 -10.50
C LYS A 166 1.27 20.89 -9.17
N GLY A 167 2.55 20.53 -9.24
CA GLY A 167 3.45 20.52 -8.08
C GLY A 167 3.43 19.24 -7.24
N PHE A 168 2.66 18.21 -7.60
CA PHE A 168 2.59 16.96 -6.84
C PHE A 168 2.21 15.75 -7.70
N ALA A 169 2.51 14.56 -7.21
CA ALA A 169 2.08 13.29 -7.79
C ALA A 169 1.83 12.24 -6.71
N THR A 170 0.82 11.41 -6.89
CA THR A 170 0.44 10.37 -5.93
C THR A 170 0.32 9.01 -6.60
N PHE A 171 0.73 7.98 -5.88
CA PHE A 171 0.65 6.59 -6.33
C PHE A 171 0.10 5.75 -5.19
N THR A 172 -1.08 5.16 -5.39
CA THR A 172 -1.76 4.35 -4.39
C THR A 172 -1.77 2.90 -4.85
N TYR A 173 -1.31 2.03 -3.95
CA TYR A 173 -1.27 0.60 -4.17
C TYR A 173 -2.09 -0.10 -3.13
N GLU A 174 -2.80 -1.14 -3.53
CA GLU A 174 -3.62 -1.94 -2.63
C GLU A 174 -3.22 -3.42 -2.64
N TYR A 175 -3.49 -4.08 -1.53
CA TYR A 175 -3.43 -5.52 -1.41
C TYR A 175 -4.55 -6.00 -0.50
N ARG A 176 -5.30 -6.99 -0.96
CA ARG A 176 -6.30 -7.70 -0.18
C ARG A 176 -5.85 -9.16 -0.02
N PRO A 177 -5.54 -9.61 1.20
CA PRO A 177 -5.33 -11.04 1.41
C PRO A 177 -6.59 -11.83 1.08
N LYS A 178 -6.43 -12.99 0.45
CA LYS A 178 -7.57 -13.79 -0.04
C LYS A 178 -8.49 -14.27 1.08
N GLU A 179 -7.92 -14.44 2.27
CA GLU A 179 -8.61 -14.92 3.47
C GLU A 179 -9.48 -13.82 4.14
N PHE A 180 -9.45 -12.59 3.64
CA PHE A 180 -10.16 -11.43 4.19
C PHE A 180 -11.14 -10.84 3.17
N ASP A 181 -12.23 -10.27 3.68
CA ASP A 181 -13.18 -9.49 2.88
C ASP A 181 -12.58 -8.14 2.43
N ALA A 182 -13.41 -7.31 1.80
CA ALA A 182 -13.02 -5.98 1.35
C ALA A 182 -12.46 -5.10 2.48
N PHE A 183 -12.90 -5.29 3.74
CA PHE A 183 -12.44 -4.53 4.90
C PHE A 183 -11.03 -4.94 5.36
N GLY A 184 -10.52 -6.10 4.90
CA GLY A 184 -9.12 -6.48 5.06
C GLY A 184 -8.21 -5.98 3.93
N THR A 185 -8.67 -5.06 3.09
CA THR A 185 -7.80 -4.41 2.11
C THR A 185 -6.90 -3.40 2.81
N ILE A 186 -5.61 -3.42 2.47
CA ILE A 186 -4.68 -2.36 2.85
C ILE A 186 -4.28 -1.58 1.61
N ALA A 187 -4.34 -0.25 1.69
CA ALA A 187 -3.81 0.61 0.65
C ALA A 187 -2.73 1.56 1.18
N ILE A 188 -1.70 1.79 0.37
CA ILE A 188 -0.55 2.64 0.67
C ILE A 188 -0.42 3.68 -0.42
N LYS A 189 -0.50 4.94 -0.02
CA LYS A 189 -0.30 6.11 -0.87
C LYS A 189 1.11 6.66 -0.68
N PHE A 190 1.84 6.77 -1.78
CA PHE A 190 3.08 7.54 -1.89
C PHE A 190 2.72 8.93 -2.39
N SER A 191 3.05 9.97 -1.64
CA SER A 191 2.82 11.37 -2.02
C SER A 191 4.13 12.07 -2.33
N PHE A 192 4.30 12.49 -3.58
CA PHE A 192 5.47 13.22 -4.05
C PHE A 192 5.14 14.69 -4.24
N THR A 193 6.05 15.56 -3.81
CA THR A 193 5.94 17.00 -4.01
C THR A 193 7.11 17.51 -4.84
N GLN A 194 6.81 18.44 -5.74
CA GLN A 194 7.78 19.08 -6.61
C GLN A 194 8.47 20.21 -5.88
N LEU A 195 9.80 20.14 -5.82
CA LEU A 195 10.64 21.21 -5.30
C LEU A 195 10.80 22.34 -6.32
N LYS A 196 11.30 23.49 -5.87
CA LYS A 196 11.57 24.67 -6.73
C LYS A 196 12.45 24.35 -7.94
N ASN A 197 13.41 23.43 -7.79
CA ASN A 197 14.28 22.96 -8.89
C ASN A 197 13.58 21.98 -9.86
N GLY A 198 12.27 21.75 -9.69
CA GLY A 198 11.45 20.89 -10.52
C GLY A 198 11.52 19.40 -10.19
N LYS A 199 12.40 18.96 -9.29
CA LYS A 199 12.54 17.56 -8.86
C LYS A 199 11.42 17.17 -7.90
N TYR A 200 10.87 15.98 -8.06
CA TYR A 200 9.88 15.41 -7.15
C TYR A 200 10.60 14.62 -6.05
N VAL A 201 10.15 14.79 -4.81
CA VAL A 201 10.64 14.04 -3.65
C VAL A 201 9.47 13.39 -2.93
N LEU A 202 9.67 12.18 -2.38
CA LEU A 202 8.65 11.55 -1.56
C LEU A 202 8.45 12.37 -0.28
N GLU A 203 7.32 13.04 -0.15
CA GLU A 203 7.02 13.92 0.99
C GLU A 203 6.47 13.14 2.19
N TYR A 204 5.52 12.24 1.94
CA TYR A 204 4.94 11.41 3.00
C TYR A 204 4.35 10.12 2.44
N LEU A 205 4.16 9.17 3.36
CA LEU A 205 3.44 7.92 3.14
C LEU A 205 2.15 7.95 3.95
N TYR A 206 1.08 7.41 3.38
CA TYR A 206 -0.18 7.27 4.09
C TYR A 206 -0.77 5.88 3.87
N TYR A 207 -1.28 5.27 4.94
CA TYR A 207 -1.99 4.00 4.87
C TYR A 207 -3.48 4.29 4.98
N LEU A 208 -4.25 3.86 3.98
CA LEU A 208 -5.71 3.91 3.93
C LEU A 208 -6.30 2.68 4.63
#